data_AF-A0A0D8I5X4-F1
#
_entry.id   AF-A0A0D8I5X4-F1
#
_cell.length_a   1.000
_cell.length_b   1.000
_cell.length_c   1.000
_cell.angle_alpha   90.00
_cell.angle_beta   90.00
_cell.angle_gamma   90.00
#
_symmetry.space_group_name_H-M   'P 1'
#
loop_
_entity.id
_entity.type
_entity.pdbx_description
1 polymer ?
#
loop_
_entity_poly.entity_id
_entity_poly.type
_entity_poly.pdbx_seq_one_letter_code
_entity_poly.pdbx_strand_id
1 'polypeptide(L)'
;MIIENKKKEKLNETSSDYKIKKIIFFGLLLTNEKFNLTIRETQVLFEKYYRNSNGNEIAQKLNISQQTVKTHIKNVYSKLGVNSLKECRDLLKELLEKKD
;
A
#
# COMPACT_ATOMS: atom_id res chain seq x y z
N MET A 1 -12.11 1.02 31.51
CA MET A 1 -11.74 0.35 30.25
C MET A 1 -11.95 1.35 29.11
N ILE A 2 -10.98 2.23 28.87
CA ILE A 2 -11.01 3.21 27.77
C ILE A 2 -9.62 3.19 27.12
N ILE A 3 -9.33 2.11 26.41
CA ILE A 3 -8.12 1.98 25.59
C ILE A 3 -8.56 1.58 24.18
N GLU A 4 -9.37 2.42 23.53
CA GLU A 4 -9.67 2.27 22.10
C GLU A 4 -9.40 3.55 21.27
N ASN A 5 -8.99 4.66 21.91
CA ASN A 5 -8.85 5.93 21.20
C ASN A 5 -7.46 6.22 20.59
N LYS A 6 -6.46 5.33 20.73
CA LYS A 6 -5.11 5.58 20.17
C LYS A 6 -4.94 5.21 18.69
N LYS A 7 -5.92 4.58 18.03
CA LYS A 7 -5.81 4.17 16.60
C LYS A 7 -6.38 5.18 15.59
N LYS A 8 -7.08 6.22 16.04
CA LYS A 8 -7.68 7.24 15.15
C LYS A 8 -6.78 8.45 14.85
N GLU A 9 -5.61 8.57 15.48
CA GLU A 9 -4.75 9.77 15.42
C GLU A 9 -3.73 9.84 14.26
N LYS A 10 -3.84 9.01 13.22
CA LYS A 10 -3.03 9.17 11.97
C LYS A 10 -3.88 9.43 10.73
N LEU A 11 -4.94 10.21 10.86
CA LEU A 11 -5.84 10.61 9.76
C LEU A 11 -6.00 12.13 9.62
N ASN A 12 -4.95 12.90 9.94
CA ASN A 12 -4.94 14.36 9.72
C ASN A 12 -4.11 14.73 8.47
N GLU A 13 -4.32 14.03 7.36
CA GLU A 13 -3.96 14.54 6.04
C GLU A 13 -5.27 14.95 5.37
N THR A 14 -5.35 16.19 4.87
CA THR A 14 -6.57 16.73 4.26
C THR A 14 -7.06 15.80 3.14
N SER A 15 -8.38 15.70 2.95
CA SER A 15 -8.99 14.77 1.97
C SER A 15 -8.44 14.96 0.54
N SER A 16 -7.96 16.18 0.23
CA SER A 16 -7.32 16.53 -1.04
C SER A 16 -5.90 15.94 -1.19
N ASP A 17 -5.04 16.09 -0.18
CA ASP A 17 -3.67 15.58 -0.19
C ASP A 17 -3.64 14.04 -0.31
N TYR A 18 -4.55 13.37 0.40
CA TYR A 18 -4.69 11.91 0.30
C TYR A 18 -5.12 11.45 -1.10
N LYS A 19 -6.02 12.19 -1.75
CA LYS A 19 -6.47 11.89 -3.11
C LYS A 19 -5.31 12.04 -4.11
N ILE A 20 -4.51 13.09 -3.97
CA ILE A 20 -3.32 13.33 -4.79
C ILE A 20 -2.28 12.22 -4.60
N LYS A 21 -1.91 11.88 -3.35
CA LYS A 21 -0.99 10.77 -3.06
C LYS A 21 -1.46 9.45 -3.66
N LYS A 22 -2.75 9.16 -3.57
CA LYS A 22 -3.34 7.96 -4.17
C LYS A 22 -3.20 7.95 -5.70
N ILE A 23 -3.48 9.07 -6.36
CA ILE A 23 -3.34 9.17 -7.82
C ILE A 23 -1.89 8.97 -8.24
N ILE A 24 -0.95 9.68 -7.61
CA ILE A 24 0.49 9.57 -7.92
C ILE A 24 0.97 8.13 -7.69
N PHE A 25 0.62 7.54 -6.55
CA PHE A 25 1.02 6.18 -6.20
C PHE A 25 0.50 5.15 -7.22
N PHE A 26 -0.77 5.24 -7.59
CA PHE A 26 -1.36 4.32 -8.57
C PHE A 26 -0.79 4.55 -9.97
N GLY A 27 -0.66 5.81 -10.40
CA GLY A 27 -0.07 6.14 -11.69
C GLY A 27 1.34 5.56 -11.81
N LEU A 28 2.23 5.93 -10.89
CA LEU A 28 3.62 5.50 -10.87
C LEU A 28 3.78 3.97 -10.93
N LEU A 29 2.95 3.22 -10.20
CA LEU A 29 3.09 1.78 -10.11
C LEU A 29 2.39 1.02 -11.24
N LEU A 30 1.23 1.51 -11.72
CA LEU A 30 0.48 0.84 -12.78
C LEU A 30 1.07 1.11 -14.17
N THR A 31 1.75 2.24 -14.38
CA THR A 31 2.39 2.56 -15.66
C THR A 31 3.83 2.10 -15.74
N ASN A 32 4.37 1.48 -14.69
CA ASN A 32 5.76 0.99 -14.68
C ASN A 32 5.82 -0.46 -15.16
N GLU A 33 6.21 -0.63 -16.43
CA GLU A 33 6.30 -1.92 -17.10
C GLU A 33 7.26 -2.90 -16.43
N LYS A 34 8.27 -2.40 -15.70
CA LYS A 34 9.22 -3.24 -14.97
C LYS A 34 8.53 -4.05 -13.86
N PHE A 35 7.54 -3.46 -13.19
CA PHE A 35 6.87 -4.11 -12.07
C PHE A 35 5.61 -4.87 -12.51
N ASN A 36 4.89 -4.39 -13.52
CA ASN A 36 3.67 -5.02 -14.04
C ASN A 36 2.68 -5.42 -12.92
N LEU A 37 2.45 -4.50 -11.97
CA LEU A 37 1.49 -4.69 -10.89
C LEU A 37 0.06 -4.58 -11.41
N THR A 38 -0.79 -5.48 -10.95
CA THR A 38 -2.23 -5.37 -11.21
C THR A 38 -2.86 -4.30 -10.32
N ILE A 39 -4.05 -3.82 -10.70
CA ILE A 39 -4.84 -2.87 -9.90
C ILE A 39 -5.06 -3.39 -8.47
N ARG A 40 -5.36 -4.69 -8.31
CA ARG A 40 -5.61 -5.31 -7.00
C ARG A 40 -4.35 -5.38 -6.13
N GLU A 41 -3.21 -5.74 -6.73
CA GLU A 41 -1.93 -5.75 -6.04
C GLU A 41 -1.54 -4.34 -5.57
N THR A 42 -1.72 -3.33 -6.42
CA THR A 42 -1.47 -1.92 -6.08
C THR A 42 -2.40 -1.42 -4.97
N GLN A 43 -3.68 -1.82 -4.96
CA GLN A 43 -4.61 -1.51 -3.86
C GLN A 43 -4.15 -2.10 -2.52
N VAL A 44 -3.79 -3.39 -2.51
CA VAL A 44 -3.28 -4.07 -1.31
C VAL A 44 -2.01 -3.38 -0.81
N LEU A 45 -1.08 -3.07 -1.71
CA LEU A 45 0.16 -2.40 -1.37
C LEU A 45 -0.07 -0.99 -0.82
N PHE A 46 -0.99 -0.22 -1.40
CA PHE A 46 -1.34 1.12 -0.93
C PHE A 46 -1.87 1.10 0.51
N GLU A 47 -2.80 0.19 0.83
CA GLU A 47 -3.30 0.02 2.20
C GLU A 47 -2.18 -0.44 3.16
N LYS A 48 -1.27 -1.28 2.69
CA LYS A 48 -0.15 -1.75 3.51
C LYS A 48 0.89 -0.65 3.77
N TYR A 49 1.19 0.18 2.78
CA TYR A 49 2.24 1.19 2.82
C TYR A 49 1.77 2.47 3.52
N TYR A 50 0.71 3.12 3.03
CA TYR A 50 0.24 4.41 3.56
C TYR A 50 -0.65 4.27 4.80
N ARG A 51 -1.55 3.27 4.81
CA ARG A 51 -2.48 3.08 5.94
C ARG A 51 -1.93 2.18 7.04
N ASN A 52 -0.78 1.54 6.80
CA ASN A 52 -0.19 0.53 7.69
C ASN A 52 -1.20 -0.55 8.11
N SER A 53 -2.16 -0.87 7.22
CA SER A 53 -3.24 -1.79 7.54
C SER A 53 -2.72 -3.23 7.67
N ASN A 54 -3.32 -3.99 8.57
CA ASN A 54 -3.07 -5.42 8.68
C ASN A 54 -3.90 -6.23 7.68
N GLY A 55 -3.63 -7.53 7.55
CA GLY A 55 -4.29 -8.39 6.56
C GLY A 55 -5.81 -8.43 6.70
N ASN A 56 -6.33 -8.34 7.93
CA ASN A 56 -7.77 -8.39 8.20
C ASN A 56 -8.44 -7.08 7.79
N GLU A 57 -7.82 -5.95 8.13
CA GLU A 57 -8.29 -4.62 7.75
C GLU A 57 -8.32 -4.48 6.21
N ILE A 58 -7.28 -4.97 5.52
CA ILE A 58 -7.23 -4.97 4.04
C ILE A 58 -8.30 -5.88 3.45
N ALA A 59 -8.45 -7.09 3.99
CA ALA A 59 -9.45 -8.07 3.55
C ALA A 59 -10.87 -7.49 3.60
N GLN A 60 -11.22 -6.86 4.73
CA GLN A 60 -12.52 -6.19 4.91
C GLN A 60 -12.71 -5.04 3.92
N LYS A 61 -11.71 -4.14 3.80
CA LYS A 61 -11.82 -2.97 2.91
C LYS A 61 -11.95 -3.33 1.43
N LEU A 62 -11.25 -4.36 0.99
CA LEU A 62 -11.22 -4.78 -0.41
C LEU A 62 -12.24 -5.88 -0.73
N ASN A 63 -13.02 -6.32 0.28
CA ASN A 63 -13.98 -7.42 0.19
C ASN A 63 -13.38 -8.71 -0.41
N ILE A 64 -12.27 -9.17 0.18
CA ILE A 64 -11.56 -10.40 -0.21
C ILE A 64 -11.13 -11.18 1.03
N SER A 65 -10.73 -12.44 0.86
CA SER A 65 -10.24 -13.24 1.99
C SER A 65 -8.84 -12.78 2.45
N GLN A 66 -8.50 -13.03 3.73
CA GLN A 66 -7.15 -12.79 4.23
C GLN A 66 -6.09 -13.61 3.48
N GLN A 67 -6.45 -14.82 3.02
CA GLN A 67 -5.55 -15.65 2.22
C GLN A 67 -5.27 -14.98 0.86
N THR A 68 -6.28 -14.40 0.24
CA THR A 68 -6.14 -13.62 -1.00
C THR A 68 -5.24 -12.39 -0.78
N VAL A 69 -5.36 -11.71 0.36
CA VAL A 69 -4.44 -10.61 0.73
C VAL A 69 -3.00 -11.11 0.82
N LYS A 70 -2.74 -12.25 1.49
CA LYS A 70 -1.39 -12.84 1.57
C LYS A 70 -0.84 -13.19 0.19
N THR A 71 -1.67 -13.75 -0.69
CA THR A 71 -1.29 -14.05 -2.09
C THR A 71 -0.93 -12.77 -2.84
N HIS A 72 -1.74 -11.71 -2.75
CA HIS A 72 -1.41 -10.42 -3.37
C HIS A 72 -0.10 -9.85 -2.84
N ILE A 73 0.16 -9.88 -1.53
CA ILE A 73 1.43 -9.40 -0.95
C ILE A 73 2.61 -10.20 -1.49
N LYS A 74 2.50 -11.54 -1.55
CA LYS A 74 3.55 -12.40 -2.11
C LYS A 74 3.84 -12.03 -3.57
N ASN A 75 2.81 -11.84 -4.38
CA ASN A 75 2.97 -11.46 -5.79
C ASN A 75 3.57 -10.06 -5.93
N VAL A 76 3.12 -9.10 -5.12
CA VAL A 76 3.71 -7.75 -5.08
C VAL A 76 5.21 -7.84 -4.80
N TYR A 77 5.61 -8.58 -3.76
CA TYR A 77 7.03 -8.71 -3.39
C TYR A 77 7.84 -9.37 -4.50
N SER A 78 7.32 -10.43 -5.12
CA SER A 78 7.95 -11.07 -6.26
C SER A 78 8.12 -10.12 -7.45
N LYS A 79 7.11 -9.31 -7.75
CA LYS A 79 7.11 -8.35 -8.88
C LYS A 79 8.00 -7.13 -8.63
N LEU A 80 8.10 -6.70 -7.37
CA LEU A 80 9.00 -5.61 -6.97
C LEU A 80 10.45 -6.08 -6.76
N GLY A 81 10.69 -7.39 -6.71
CA GLY A 81 12.01 -7.97 -6.46
C GLY A 81 12.49 -7.78 -5.01
N VAL A 82 11.56 -7.77 -4.05
CA VAL A 82 11.84 -7.56 -2.62
C VAL A 82 11.38 -8.74 -1.79
N ASN A 83 11.96 -8.93 -0.61
CA ASN A 83 11.67 -10.07 0.28
C ASN A 83 11.00 -9.66 1.60
N SER A 84 10.92 -8.36 1.89
CA SER A 84 10.40 -7.86 3.15
C SER A 84 9.58 -6.58 2.99
N LEU A 85 8.72 -6.30 3.97
CA LEU A 85 8.01 -5.02 4.03
C LEU A 85 8.97 -3.83 4.16
N LYS A 86 10.14 -4.05 4.78
CA LYS A 86 11.18 -3.04 4.91
C LYS A 86 11.76 -2.70 3.52
N GLU A 87 12.26 -3.70 2.79
CA GLU A 87 12.77 -3.50 1.43
C GLU A 87 11.70 -2.89 0.51
N CYS A 88 10.45 -3.36 0.60
CA CYS A 88 9.35 -2.79 -0.15
C CYS A 88 9.16 -1.29 0.16
N ARG A 89 9.30 -0.89 1.43
CA ARG A 89 9.18 0.52 1.83
C ARG A 89 10.36 1.35 1.35
N ASP A 90 11.57 0.81 1.44
CA ASP A 90 12.78 1.49 1.00
C ASP A 90 12.71 1.75 -0.52
N LEU A 91 12.35 0.74 -1.31
CA LEU A 91 12.11 0.88 -2.76
C LEU A 91 11.04 1.92 -3.08
N LEU A 92 9.89 1.89 -2.40
CA LEU A 92 8.80 2.84 -2.67
C LEU A 92 9.17 4.28 -2.31
N LYS A 93 9.96 4.49 -1.25
CA LYS A 93 10.49 5.82 -0.93
C LYS A 93 11.36 6.33 -2.05
N GLU A 94 12.32 5.53 -2.52
CA GLU A 94 13.20 5.92 -3.63
C GLU A 94 12.40 6.28 -4.89
N LEU A 95 11.34 5.52 -5.20
CA LEU A 95 10.47 5.79 -6.36
C LEU A 95 9.64 7.06 -6.20
N LEU A 96 9.16 7.38 -5.00
CA LEU A 96 8.30 8.53 -4.72
C LEU A 96 9.11 9.82 -4.45
N GLU A 97 10.34 9.69 -3.99
CA GLU A 97 11.22 10.79 -3.60
C GLU A 97 12.23 11.17 -4.70
N LYS A 98 12.29 10.43 -5.82
CA LYS A 98 13.02 10.86 -7.02
C LYS A 98 12.43 12.18 -7.54
N LYS A 99 12.96 13.28 -7.01
CA LYS A 99 13.04 14.56 -7.69
C LYS A 99 14.04 14.37 -8.84
N ASP A 100 13.58 14.61 -10.06
CA ASP A 100 14.48 15.07 -11.10
C ASP A 100 15.17 16.38 -10.66
#